data_AF-A0A842VCV0-F1
#
_entry.id   AF-A0A842VCV0-F1
#
_cell.length_a   1.000
_cell.length_b   1.000
_cell.length_c   1.000
_cell.angle_alpha   90.00
_cell.angle_beta   90.00
_cell.angle_gamma   90.00
#
_symmetry.space_group_name_H-M   'P 1'
#
loop_
_entity.id
_entity.type
_entity.pdbx_description
1 polymer ?
#
loop_
_entity_poly.entity_id
_entity_poly.type
_entity_poly.pdbx_seq_one_letter_code
_entity_poly.pdbx_strand_id
1 'polypeptide(L)'
;MTSPELNTIYLVNKFGSEKRQIPFPVSPTLKLMDIIPEISKKFGISSQNICIANMGGQVLTSSDLLSPIKELVEKFGNSFDIIDRGIVGADIDANKTKINWQRSIIEELIQEFPEKWADIGPKHPAWKDRVKLEINKVMKYINFLKNTKNLPWFRLYPEKNPRYNYLLWNGHLLVPEHPEIKFDIVVLLTSEYPKVCPRCFADSKIIDYCGKIFLKNIWEQKSKKYVMICHEHLSNTHAWNEQLGIAHFFIRQVWVWWAAQQNIIIKEFYKKN
;
A
#
# COMPACT_ATOMS: atom_id res chain seq x y z
N MET A 1 -1.80 8.46 -37.24
CA MET A 1 -2.98 8.36 -36.34
C MET A 1 -2.47 7.91 -34.98
N THR A 2 -2.38 8.81 -34.01
CA THR A 2 -1.95 8.52 -32.64
C THR A 2 -3.10 7.84 -31.89
N SER A 3 -2.85 6.67 -31.29
CA SER A 3 -3.82 5.99 -30.41
C SER A 3 -4.32 6.97 -29.34
N PRO A 4 -5.65 7.09 -29.11
CA PRO A 4 -6.22 7.92 -28.03
C PRO A 4 -5.68 7.57 -26.64
N GLU A 5 -5.15 6.36 -26.45
CA GLU A 5 -4.69 5.83 -25.16
C GLU A 5 -3.41 6.49 -24.62
N LEU A 6 -2.63 7.20 -25.45
CA LEU A 6 -1.41 7.90 -25.03
C LEU A 6 -1.65 9.33 -24.53
N ASN A 7 -2.88 9.86 -24.68
CA ASN A 7 -3.20 11.24 -24.36
C ASN A 7 -3.94 11.39 -23.02
N THR A 8 -4.06 10.32 -22.25
CA THR A 8 -4.73 10.34 -20.94
C THR A 8 -4.03 9.38 -20.00
N ILE A 9 -3.66 9.89 -18.83
CA ILE A 9 -3.30 9.06 -17.69
C ILE A 9 -4.46 9.01 -16.71
N TYR A 10 -4.54 7.95 -15.92
CA TYR A 10 -5.56 7.74 -14.91
C TYR A 10 -4.92 7.83 -13.54
N LEU A 11 -5.40 8.76 -12.73
CA LEU A 11 -4.87 9.01 -11.41
C LEU A 11 -5.85 8.50 -10.35
N VAL A 12 -5.34 7.73 -9.39
CA VAL A 12 -6.10 7.21 -8.25
C VAL A 12 -5.55 7.84 -6.99
N ASN A 13 -6.36 8.64 -6.30
CA ASN A 13 -6.04 9.07 -4.94
C ASN A 13 -6.85 8.23 -3.95
N LYS A 14 -6.18 7.66 -2.95
CA LYS A 14 -6.84 6.83 -1.92
C LYS A 14 -7.56 7.66 -0.85
N PHE A 15 -7.35 8.97 -0.84
CA PHE A 15 -7.88 9.91 0.13
C PHE A 15 -8.53 11.11 -0.56
N GLY A 16 -9.80 11.41 -0.28
CA GLY A 16 -10.47 12.61 -0.83
C GLY A 16 -11.90 12.38 -1.27
N SER A 17 -12.47 13.33 -2.01
CA SER A 17 -13.88 13.32 -2.44
C SER A 17 -14.14 12.68 -3.80
N GLU A 18 -13.09 12.53 -4.62
CA GLU A 18 -13.20 12.04 -6.00
C GLU A 18 -13.33 10.51 -6.02
N LYS A 19 -14.27 10.00 -6.81
CA LYS A 19 -14.60 8.57 -6.89
C LYS A 19 -13.89 7.95 -8.10
N ARG A 20 -13.12 6.88 -7.89
CA ARG A 20 -12.45 6.05 -8.91
C ARG A 20 -11.25 6.72 -9.62
N GLN A 21 -10.70 6.01 -10.61
CA GLN A 21 -9.68 6.51 -11.52
C GLN A 21 -10.15 7.80 -12.20
N ILE A 22 -9.41 8.89 -11.98
CA ILE A 22 -9.69 10.18 -12.60
C ILE A 22 -8.92 10.27 -13.91
N PRO A 23 -9.59 10.41 -15.07
CA PRO A 23 -8.89 10.67 -16.31
C PRO A 23 -8.24 12.04 -16.24
N PHE A 24 -6.97 12.10 -16.62
CA PHE A 24 -6.17 13.30 -16.69
C PHE A 24 -5.63 13.43 -18.12
N PRO A 25 -6.37 14.14 -19.00
CA PRO A 25 -5.93 14.38 -20.37
C PRO A 25 -4.62 15.17 -20.36
N VAL A 26 -3.61 14.65 -21.04
CA VAL A 26 -2.27 15.25 -21.05
C VAL A 26 -1.58 14.97 -22.39
N SER A 27 -0.75 15.91 -22.83
CA SER A 27 0.07 15.70 -24.02
C SER A 27 1.11 14.60 -23.77
N PRO A 28 1.29 13.64 -24.70
CA PRO A 28 2.27 12.57 -24.57
C PRO A 28 3.73 13.07 -24.50
N THR A 29 3.98 14.31 -24.93
CA THR A 29 5.31 14.94 -24.95
C THR A 29 5.65 15.72 -23.68
N LEU A 30 4.65 16.03 -22.84
CA LEU A 30 4.91 16.72 -21.57
C LEU A 30 5.62 15.78 -20.61
N LYS A 31 6.44 16.34 -19.72
CA LYS A 31 7.03 15.57 -18.62
C LYS A 31 6.03 15.46 -17.49
N LEU A 32 6.06 14.36 -16.75
CA LEU A 32 5.16 14.19 -15.60
C LEU A 32 5.38 15.28 -14.53
N MET A 33 6.63 15.73 -14.34
CA MET A 33 6.96 16.80 -13.39
C MET A 33 6.26 18.13 -13.73
N ASP A 34 6.02 18.40 -15.01
CA ASP A 34 5.41 19.65 -15.47
C ASP A 34 3.91 19.72 -15.12
N ILE A 35 3.25 18.57 -14.96
CA ILE A 35 1.82 18.48 -14.58
C ILE A 35 1.58 18.30 -13.07
N ILE A 36 2.63 18.16 -12.26
CA ILE A 36 2.52 18.05 -10.80
C ILE A 36 1.73 19.21 -10.17
N PRO A 37 1.90 20.49 -10.57
CA PRO A 37 1.10 21.59 -10.03
C PRO A 37 -0.41 21.41 -10.28
N GLU A 38 -0.78 20.87 -11.43
CA GLU A 38 -2.18 20.61 -11.79
C GLU A 38 -2.75 19.43 -10.99
N ILE A 39 -1.96 18.36 -10.82
CA ILE A 39 -2.30 17.23 -9.94
C ILE A 39 -2.48 17.73 -8.50
N SER A 40 -1.55 18.54 -8.00
CA SER A 40 -1.60 19.17 -6.67
C SER A 40 -2.90 19.94 -6.46
N LYS A 41 -3.24 20.83 -7.40
CA LYS A 41 -4.49 21.60 -7.36
C LYS A 41 -5.73 20.69 -7.43
N LYS A 42 -5.72 19.66 -8.29
CA LYS A 42 -6.85 18.75 -8.50
C LYS A 42 -7.15 17.90 -7.26
N PHE A 43 -6.13 17.42 -6.57
CA PHE A 43 -6.27 16.53 -5.42
C PHE A 43 -6.17 17.24 -4.06
N GLY A 44 -5.83 18.53 -4.04
CA GLY A 44 -5.65 19.29 -2.79
C GLY A 44 -4.43 18.83 -1.97
N ILE A 45 -3.42 18.26 -2.63
CA ILE A 45 -2.20 17.76 -1.99
C ILE A 45 -1.06 18.72 -2.31
N SER A 46 -0.21 19.09 -1.34
CA SER A 46 1.00 19.87 -1.63
C SER A 46 1.88 19.16 -2.66
N SER A 47 2.34 19.85 -3.71
CA SER A 47 3.27 19.30 -4.71
C SER A 47 4.50 18.63 -4.10
N GLN A 48 4.98 19.14 -2.95
CA GLN A 48 6.12 18.58 -2.23
C GLN A 48 5.82 17.24 -1.55
N ASN A 49 4.55 16.97 -1.25
CA ASN A 49 4.08 15.75 -0.59
C ASN A 49 3.63 14.69 -1.59
N ILE A 50 3.37 15.05 -2.85
CA ILE A 50 2.95 14.10 -3.88
C ILE A 50 4.03 13.03 -4.05
N CYS A 51 3.59 11.78 -4.04
CA CYS A 51 4.30 10.60 -4.45
C CYS A 51 3.44 9.89 -5.50
N ILE A 52 4.03 9.45 -6.60
CA ILE A 52 3.32 8.79 -7.70
C ILE A 52 3.88 7.38 -7.83
N ALA A 53 3.00 6.39 -7.93
CA ALA A 53 3.39 5.01 -8.13
C ALA A 53 2.57 4.34 -9.23
N ASN A 54 3.15 3.39 -9.93
CA ASN A 54 2.41 2.56 -10.87
C ASN A 54 1.53 1.53 -10.14
N MET A 55 0.61 0.90 -10.87
CA MET A 55 -0.29 -0.12 -10.31
C MET A 55 0.42 -1.41 -9.85
N GLY A 56 1.66 -1.64 -10.27
CA GLY A 56 2.49 -2.78 -9.85
C GLY A 56 3.26 -2.54 -8.55
N GLY A 57 3.12 -1.37 -7.94
CA GLY A 57 3.70 -1.05 -6.65
C GLY A 57 5.13 -0.48 -6.70
N GLN A 58 5.54 0.03 -7.86
CA GLN A 58 6.78 0.79 -7.99
C GLN A 58 6.50 2.28 -7.91
N VAL A 59 7.26 2.97 -7.06
CA VAL A 59 7.22 4.43 -6.94
C VAL A 59 8.09 5.06 -8.03
N LEU A 60 7.58 6.09 -8.70
CA LEU A 60 8.31 6.80 -9.73
C LEU A 60 9.49 7.57 -9.12
N THR A 61 10.66 7.43 -9.74
CA THR A 61 11.89 8.11 -9.37
C THR A 61 11.95 9.52 -9.96
N SER A 62 12.93 10.33 -9.54
CA SER A 62 13.14 11.65 -10.14
C SER A 62 13.41 11.60 -11.64
N SER A 63 14.09 10.56 -12.14
CA SER A 63 14.27 10.33 -13.57
C SER A 63 12.95 10.05 -14.28
N ASP A 64 12.09 9.20 -13.71
CA ASP A 64 10.78 8.91 -14.31
C ASP A 64 9.93 10.19 -14.37
N LEU A 65 9.95 11.03 -13.34
CA LEU A 65 9.21 12.30 -13.35
C LEU A 65 9.67 13.27 -14.47
N LEU A 66 10.94 13.17 -14.90
CA LEU A 66 11.51 13.99 -15.98
C LEU A 66 11.30 13.39 -17.37
N SER A 67 10.80 12.15 -17.46
CA SER A 67 10.46 11.50 -18.73
C SER A 67 9.14 12.03 -19.31
N PRO A 68 9.00 12.06 -20.65
CA PRO A 68 7.74 12.28 -21.32
C PRO A 68 6.65 11.28 -20.88
N ILE A 69 5.41 11.73 -20.80
CA ILE A 69 4.25 10.87 -20.45
C ILE A 69 4.18 9.63 -21.33
N LYS A 70 4.46 9.75 -22.63
CA LYS A 70 4.45 8.59 -23.55
C LYS A 70 5.39 7.47 -23.07
N GLU A 71 6.62 7.81 -22.72
CA GLU A 71 7.61 6.84 -22.24
C GLU A 71 7.17 6.19 -20.93
N LEU A 72 6.57 6.98 -20.04
CA LEU A 72 6.02 6.48 -18.78
C LEU A 72 4.86 5.50 -19.00
N VAL A 73 3.95 5.83 -19.92
CA VAL A 73 2.81 4.97 -20.27
C VAL A 73 3.28 3.67 -20.92
N GLU A 74 4.27 3.74 -21.81
CA GLU A 74 4.86 2.56 -22.45
C GLU A 74 5.58 1.65 -21.42
N LYS A 75 6.23 2.25 -20.41
CA LYS A 75 6.96 1.53 -19.36
C LYS A 75 6.03 0.94 -18.29
N PHE A 76 5.07 1.71 -17.80
CA PHE A 76 4.31 1.41 -16.58
C PHE A 76 2.81 1.20 -16.78
N GLY A 77 2.30 1.47 -17.98
CA GLY A 77 0.88 1.64 -18.24
C GLY A 77 0.40 3.05 -17.90
N ASN A 78 -0.87 3.32 -18.19
CA ASN A 78 -1.47 4.66 -18.07
C ASN A 78 -2.16 4.93 -16.71
N SER A 79 -2.02 4.05 -15.72
CA SER A 79 -2.70 4.16 -14.43
C SER A 79 -1.70 4.32 -13.29
N PHE A 80 -1.91 5.32 -12.44
CA PHE A 80 -1.01 5.66 -11.35
C PHE A 80 -1.77 5.96 -10.04
N ASP A 81 -1.21 5.48 -8.93
CA ASP A 81 -1.59 5.86 -7.58
C ASP A 81 -0.93 7.20 -7.22
N ILE A 82 -1.71 8.15 -6.72
CA ILE A 82 -1.27 9.38 -6.07
C ILE A 82 -1.33 9.18 -4.56
N ILE A 83 -0.18 9.35 -3.91
CA ILE A 83 0.01 9.16 -2.48
C ILE A 83 0.40 10.51 -1.88
N ASP A 84 -0.36 10.97 -0.89
CA ASP A 84 0.00 12.14 -0.09
C ASP A 84 0.94 11.70 1.04
N ARG A 85 2.21 12.10 0.99
CA ARG A 85 3.18 11.81 2.05
C ARG A 85 2.90 12.58 3.34
N GLY A 86 2.15 13.69 3.29
CA GLY A 86 1.84 14.53 4.45
C GLY A 86 0.89 13.88 5.46
N ILE A 87 0.09 12.91 5.02
CA ILE A 87 -0.83 12.15 5.89
C ILE A 87 -0.20 10.84 6.40
N VAL A 88 0.85 10.35 5.75
CA VAL A 88 1.50 9.10 6.15
C VAL A 88 2.33 9.34 7.41
N GLY A 89 1.91 8.76 8.54
CA GLY A 89 2.58 8.93 9.82
C GLY A 89 2.29 10.27 10.50
N ALA A 90 1.29 11.02 10.05
CA ALA A 90 0.69 12.06 10.88
C ALA A 90 -0.17 11.39 11.97
N ASP A 91 -0.10 11.87 13.20
CA ASP A 91 -1.17 11.67 14.18
C ASP A 91 -2.37 12.47 13.66
N ILE A 92 -3.09 11.87 12.71
CA ILE A 92 -4.31 12.46 12.20
C ILE A 92 -5.32 12.29 13.32
N ASP A 93 -5.44 13.33 14.14
CA ASP A 93 -6.57 13.53 15.03
C ASP A 93 -7.81 13.33 14.16
N ALA A 94 -8.48 12.18 14.30
CA ALA A 94 -9.66 11.81 13.50
C ALA A 94 -10.78 12.86 13.60
N ASN A 95 -10.70 13.75 14.59
CA ASN A 95 -11.60 14.86 14.83
C ASN A 95 -11.29 16.13 14.01
N LYS A 96 -10.09 16.30 13.43
CA LYS A 96 -9.69 17.53 12.69
C LYS A 96 -9.69 17.37 11.18
N THR A 97 -9.62 16.16 10.64
CA THR A 97 -9.64 15.94 9.19
C THR A 97 -10.48 14.71 8.87
N LYS A 98 -11.70 14.91 8.36
CA LYS A 98 -12.52 13.82 7.81
C LYS A 98 -11.85 13.32 6.53
N ILE A 99 -11.00 12.32 6.66
CA ILE A 99 -10.39 11.65 5.52
C ILE A 99 -11.38 10.62 4.98
N ASN A 100 -11.93 10.90 3.81
CA ASN A 100 -12.77 9.94 3.10
C ASN A 100 -11.88 8.97 2.32
N TRP A 101 -11.88 7.70 2.73
CA TRP A 101 -11.19 6.62 2.02
C TRP A 101 -11.91 6.29 0.71
N GLN A 102 -11.13 6.10 -0.36
CA GLN A 102 -11.65 5.76 -1.68
C GLN A 102 -11.22 4.35 -2.10
N ARG A 103 -12.12 3.61 -2.74
CA ARG A 103 -11.81 2.31 -3.34
C ARG A 103 -10.99 2.51 -4.61
N SER A 104 -9.82 1.88 -4.65
CA SER A 104 -8.98 1.77 -5.85
C SER A 104 -9.46 0.65 -6.77
N ILE A 105 -9.05 0.67 -8.05
CA ILE A 105 -9.34 -0.41 -9.01
C ILE A 105 -8.77 -1.78 -8.56
N ILE A 106 -7.70 -1.78 -7.77
CA ILE A 106 -7.14 -3.01 -7.17
C ILE A 106 -8.15 -3.66 -6.22
N GLU A 107 -8.99 -2.87 -5.55
CA GLU A 107 -10.03 -3.38 -4.65
C GLU A 107 -11.25 -3.91 -5.40
N GLU A 108 -11.46 -3.54 -6.66
CA GLU A 108 -12.44 -4.21 -7.52
C GLU A 108 -11.96 -5.63 -7.89
N LEU A 109 -10.65 -5.80 -8.09
CA LEU A 109 -10.04 -7.11 -8.28
C LEU A 109 -10.11 -7.96 -7.02
N ILE A 110 -9.75 -7.38 -5.87
CA ILE A 110 -9.79 -8.05 -4.57
C ILE A 110 -11.10 -7.67 -3.90
N GLN A 111 -12.17 -8.36 -4.31
CA GLN A 111 -13.51 -8.14 -3.76
C GLN A 111 -13.54 -8.39 -2.25
N GLU A 112 -14.51 -7.78 -1.56
CA GLU A 112 -14.77 -8.03 -0.15
C GLU A 112 -15.20 -9.50 0.09
N PHE A 113 -15.20 -9.91 1.34
CA PHE A 113 -15.77 -11.19 1.74
C PHE A 113 -17.30 -11.12 1.73
N PRO A 114 -17.99 -12.17 1.26
CA PRO A 114 -19.43 -12.28 1.49
C PRO A 114 -19.78 -12.17 2.97
N GLU A 115 -20.95 -11.63 3.29
CA GLU A 115 -21.42 -11.35 4.66
C GLU A 115 -21.29 -12.54 5.61
N LYS A 116 -21.55 -13.77 5.12
CA LYS A 116 -21.39 -15.01 5.91
C LYS A 116 -19.99 -15.23 6.50
N TRP A 117 -18.98 -14.53 5.99
CA TRP A 117 -17.61 -14.60 6.49
C TRP A 117 -17.26 -13.46 7.44
N ALA A 118 -18.07 -12.39 7.51
CA ALA A 118 -17.77 -11.18 8.29
C ALA A 118 -17.55 -11.47 9.78
N ASP A 119 -18.38 -12.33 10.38
CA ASP A 119 -18.26 -12.70 11.80
C ASP A 119 -17.26 -13.84 12.09
N ILE A 120 -16.58 -14.38 11.06
CA ILE A 120 -15.72 -15.56 11.21
C ILE A 120 -14.32 -15.13 11.68
N GLY A 121 -14.19 -15.00 12.99
CA GLY A 121 -12.93 -14.68 13.66
C GLY A 121 -12.15 -15.89 14.22
N PRO A 122 -11.00 -15.66 14.89
CA PRO A 122 -10.08 -16.70 15.37
C PRO A 122 -10.68 -17.75 16.33
N LYS A 123 -11.77 -17.41 17.02
CA LYS A 123 -12.47 -18.29 17.96
C LYS A 123 -13.58 -19.11 17.29
N HIS A 124 -13.94 -18.80 16.05
CA HIS A 124 -15.02 -19.45 15.33
C HIS A 124 -14.58 -20.81 14.76
N PRO A 125 -15.41 -21.88 14.78
CA PRO A 125 -15.04 -23.19 14.23
C PRO A 125 -14.58 -23.15 12.77
N ALA A 126 -15.19 -22.29 11.95
CA ALA A 126 -14.83 -22.08 10.55
C ALA A 126 -13.59 -21.17 10.33
N TRP A 127 -12.84 -20.81 11.37
CA TRP A 127 -11.67 -19.91 11.26
C TRP A 127 -10.65 -20.41 10.25
N LYS A 128 -10.32 -21.70 10.26
CA LYS A 128 -9.35 -22.28 9.32
C LYS A 128 -9.79 -22.15 7.86
N ASP A 129 -11.10 -22.19 7.60
CA ASP A 129 -11.63 -22.00 6.24
C ASP A 129 -11.60 -20.51 5.85
N ARG A 130 -11.90 -19.60 6.78
CA ARG A 130 -11.66 -18.16 6.56
C ARG A 130 -10.20 -17.90 6.21
N VAL A 131 -9.24 -18.49 6.93
CA VAL A 131 -7.80 -18.35 6.64
C VAL A 131 -7.44 -18.84 5.23
N LYS A 132 -7.97 -19.97 4.76
CA LYS A 132 -7.74 -20.42 3.37
C LYS A 132 -8.21 -19.39 2.34
N LEU A 133 -9.34 -18.74 2.60
CA LEU A 133 -9.85 -17.68 1.73
C LEU A 133 -8.99 -16.40 1.80
N GLU A 134 -8.46 -16.05 2.97
CA GLU A 134 -7.48 -14.95 3.10
C GLU A 134 -6.24 -15.23 2.25
N ILE A 135 -5.68 -16.45 2.33
CA ILE A 135 -4.54 -16.89 1.51
C ILE A 135 -4.88 -16.73 0.01
N ASN A 136 -6.06 -17.19 -0.42
CA ASN A 136 -6.48 -17.08 -1.82
C ASN A 136 -6.56 -15.62 -2.29
N LYS A 137 -7.08 -14.69 -1.47
CA LYS A 137 -7.13 -13.26 -1.82
C LYS A 137 -5.73 -12.63 -1.86
N VAL A 138 -4.84 -12.98 -0.92
CA VAL A 138 -3.44 -12.52 -0.94
C VAL A 138 -2.73 -13.03 -2.20
N MET A 139 -2.90 -14.31 -2.54
CA MET A 139 -2.33 -14.91 -3.76
C MET A 139 -2.89 -14.26 -5.03
N LYS A 140 -4.19 -13.96 -5.08
CA LYS A 140 -4.81 -13.22 -6.19
C LYS A 140 -4.15 -11.86 -6.38
N TYR A 141 -3.88 -11.13 -5.28
CA TYR A 141 -3.20 -9.84 -5.35
C TYR A 141 -1.74 -9.97 -5.80
N ILE A 142 -0.99 -10.93 -5.26
CA ILE A 142 0.39 -11.21 -5.68
C ILE A 142 0.44 -11.56 -7.18
N ASN A 143 -0.49 -12.38 -7.68
CA ASN A 143 -0.54 -12.73 -9.10
C ASN A 143 -0.84 -11.52 -9.99
N PHE A 144 -1.71 -10.62 -9.54
CA PHE A 144 -1.92 -9.35 -10.23
C PHE A 144 -0.63 -8.53 -10.33
N LEU A 145 0.11 -8.38 -9.22
CA LEU A 145 1.39 -7.65 -9.22
C LEU A 145 2.42 -8.27 -10.18
N LYS A 146 2.50 -9.61 -10.25
CA LYS A 146 3.38 -10.30 -11.20
C LYS A 146 2.99 -10.05 -12.66
N ASN A 147 1.69 -9.99 -12.93
CA ASN A 147 1.17 -9.84 -14.28
C ASN A 147 1.33 -8.40 -14.82
N THR A 148 1.55 -7.41 -13.96
CA THR A 148 1.80 -6.01 -14.38
C THR A 148 3.28 -5.74 -14.72
N LYS A 149 4.04 -6.78 -15.11
CA LYS A 149 5.51 -6.72 -15.38
C LYS A 149 6.36 -6.19 -14.21
N ASN A 150 5.81 -6.19 -13.00
CA ASN A 150 6.49 -5.72 -11.81
C ASN A 150 6.81 -6.89 -10.87
N LEU A 151 7.88 -6.75 -10.08
CA LEU A 151 8.11 -7.66 -8.96
C LEU A 151 7.15 -7.31 -7.81
N PRO A 152 6.50 -8.31 -7.18
CA PRO A 152 5.65 -8.04 -6.02
C PRO A 152 6.44 -7.33 -4.92
N TRP A 153 5.94 -6.20 -4.45
CA TRP A 153 6.56 -5.40 -3.38
C TRP A 153 6.48 -6.05 -1.98
N PHE A 154 5.82 -7.19 -1.85
CA PHE A 154 5.76 -7.95 -0.61
C PHE A 154 5.63 -9.46 -0.83
N ARG A 155 5.97 -10.20 0.22
CA ARG A 155 5.61 -11.60 0.39
C ARG A 155 5.04 -11.79 1.78
N LEU A 156 4.00 -12.60 1.90
CA LEU A 156 3.35 -12.89 3.18
C LEU A 156 2.97 -14.38 3.25
N TYR A 157 3.13 -14.98 4.43
CA TYR A 157 2.75 -16.35 4.70
C TYR A 157 2.27 -16.49 6.15
N PRO A 158 1.25 -17.31 6.41
CA PRO A 158 0.81 -17.57 7.77
C PRO A 158 1.90 -18.32 8.55
N GLU A 159 2.08 -17.97 9.83
CA GLU A 159 2.93 -18.70 10.75
C GLU A 159 2.36 -20.10 10.97
N LYS A 160 3.20 -21.12 10.78
CA LYS A 160 2.79 -22.52 10.85
C LYS A 160 2.74 -23.05 12.28
N ASN A 161 3.36 -22.35 13.23
CA ASN A 161 3.32 -22.76 14.63
C ASN A 161 1.86 -22.76 15.13
N PRO A 162 1.31 -23.92 15.54
CA PRO A 162 -0.09 -24.06 15.95
C PRO A 162 -0.49 -23.13 17.10
N ARG A 163 0.46 -22.73 17.95
CA ARG A 163 0.20 -21.82 19.08
C ARG A 163 -0.39 -20.48 18.64
N TYR A 164 -0.07 -20.02 17.44
CA TYR A 164 -0.58 -18.74 16.94
C TYR A 164 -1.91 -18.88 16.23
N ASN A 165 -2.38 -20.09 15.90
CA ASN A 165 -3.66 -20.31 15.20
C ASN A 165 -3.86 -19.35 14.00
N TYR A 166 -2.82 -19.16 13.18
CA TYR A 166 -2.82 -18.25 12.02
C TYR A 166 -3.04 -16.76 12.33
N LEU A 167 -2.90 -16.34 13.59
CA LEU A 167 -2.95 -14.93 13.99
C LEU A 167 -1.69 -14.15 13.62
N LEU A 168 -0.55 -14.83 13.46
CA LEU A 168 0.70 -14.25 12.99
C LEU A 168 0.96 -14.64 11.54
N TRP A 169 1.34 -13.66 10.74
CA TRP A 169 1.79 -13.85 9.37
C TRP A 169 3.15 -13.18 9.21
N ASN A 170 4.12 -13.94 8.72
CA ASN A 170 5.47 -13.44 8.51
C ASN A 170 5.68 -13.16 7.02
N GLY A 171 6.63 -12.29 6.71
CA GLY A 171 6.85 -11.86 5.35
C GLY A 171 8.05 -10.96 5.19
N HIS A 172 8.09 -10.25 4.06
CA HIS A 172 8.96 -9.09 3.89
C HIS A 172 8.31 -8.08 2.94
N LEU A 173 8.69 -6.81 3.11
CA LEU A 173 8.54 -5.77 2.11
C LEU A 173 9.83 -5.71 1.28
N LEU A 174 9.72 -5.39 0.01
CA LEU A 174 10.84 -5.19 -0.90
C LEU A 174 10.58 -4.04 -1.86
N VAL A 175 11.66 -3.40 -2.31
CA VAL A 175 11.60 -2.41 -3.38
C VAL A 175 11.67 -3.16 -4.72
N PRO A 176 10.64 -3.10 -5.60
CA PRO A 176 10.60 -3.93 -6.81
C PRO A 176 11.82 -3.78 -7.73
N GLU A 177 12.33 -2.56 -7.92
CA GLU A 177 13.53 -2.32 -8.76
C GLU A 177 14.85 -2.60 -8.03
N HIS A 178 14.82 -2.72 -6.71
CA HIS A 178 15.97 -2.93 -5.83
C HIS A 178 15.67 -4.04 -4.83
N PRO A 179 15.49 -5.30 -5.29
CA PRO A 179 15.05 -6.41 -4.44
C PRO A 179 16.04 -6.77 -3.31
N GLU A 180 17.28 -6.28 -3.39
CA GLU A 180 18.26 -6.29 -2.31
C GLU A 180 17.82 -5.46 -1.10
N ILE A 181 17.02 -4.40 -1.31
CA ILE A 181 16.41 -3.59 -0.26
C ILE A 181 15.13 -4.27 0.20
N LYS A 182 15.24 -5.01 1.30
CA LYS A 182 14.13 -5.77 1.90
C LYS A 182 14.11 -5.67 3.42
N PHE A 183 12.90 -5.70 3.97
CA PHE A 183 12.67 -5.67 5.42
C PHE A 183 11.71 -6.79 5.81
N ASP A 184 12.11 -7.63 6.75
CA ASP A 184 11.22 -8.66 7.31
C ASP A 184 10.01 -7.97 7.97
N ILE A 185 8.82 -8.55 7.81
CA ILE A 185 7.60 -8.06 8.46
C ILE A 185 6.89 -9.14 9.25
N VAL A 186 6.13 -8.69 10.24
CA VAL A 186 5.18 -9.48 11.01
C VAL A 186 3.83 -8.77 10.97
N VAL A 187 2.79 -9.48 10.57
CA VAL A 187 1.41 -9.02 10.58
C VAL A 187 0.68 -9.78 11.67
N LEU A 188 0.06 -9.02 12.58
CA LEU A 188 -0.71 -9.54 13.70
C LEU A 188 -2.20 -9.32 13.46
N LEU A 189 -2.96 -10.41 13.45
CA LEU A 189 -4.41 -10.41 13.59
C LEU A 189 -4.73 -10.50 15.08
N THR A 190 -5.55 -9.60 15.61
CA THR A 190 -5.98 -9.67 17.00
C THR A 190 -6.99 -10.81 17.19
N SER A 191 -7.29 -11.18 18.42
CA SER A 191 -8.36 -12.15 18.72
C SER A 191 -9.76 -11.66 18.30
N GLU A 192 -9.89 -10.38 17.99
CA GLU A 192 -11.13 -9.71 17.55
C GLU A 192 -11.20 -9.55 16.03
N TYR A 193 -10.20 -10.02 15.28
CA TYR A 193 -10.26 -10.04 13.82
C TYR A 193 -11.51 -10.81 13.33
N PRO A 194 -12.23 -10.35 12.29
CA PRO A 194 -11.97 -9.17 11.45
C PRO A 194 -12.62 -7.86 11.94
N LYS A 195 -13.19 -7.81 13.15
CA LYS A 195 -13.77 -6.59 13.74
C LYS A 195 -12.74 -5.49 13.90
N VAL A 196 -11.54 -5.88 14.30
CA VAL A 196 -10.38 -4.99 14.41
C VAL A 196 -9.43 -5.25 13.25
N CYS A 197 -8.90 -4.17 12.65
CA CYS A 197 -7.96 -4.28 11.55
C CYS A 197 -6.62 -4.91 12.00
N PRO A 198 -5.87 -5.55 11.09
CA PRO A 198 -4.54 -6.06 11.41
C PRO A 198 -3.56 -4.96 11.86
N ARG A 199 -2.44 -5.38 12.46
CA ARG A 199 -1.28 -4.53 12.74
C ARG A 199 -0.08 -5.03 11.95
N CYS A 200 0.72 -4.13 11.40
CA CYS A 200 1.94 -4.48 10.64
C CYS A 200 3.17 -3.94 11.34
N PHE A 201 4.17 -4.80 11.51
CA PHE A 201 5.46 -4.50 12.06
C PHE A 201 6.54 -4.83 11.05
N ALA A 202 7.60 -4.01 10.97
CA ALA A 202 8.77 -4.23 10.12
C ALA A 202 10.04 -4.31 10.97
N ASP A 203 11.05 -5.04 10.49
CA ASP A 203 12.37 -5.13 11.13
C ASP A 203 12.85 -3.72 11.52
N SER A 204 13.23 -3.54 12.78
CA SER A 204 13.71 -2.27 13.33
C SER A 204 14.81 -1.59 12.51
N LYS A 205 15.59 -2.34 11.72
CA LYS A 205 16.55 -1.77 10.76
C LYS A 205 15.93 -0.79 9.77
N ILE A 206 14.62 -0.88 9.51
CA ILE A 206 13.92 0.05 8.61
C ILE A 206 14.02 1.51 9.06
N ILE A 207 14.14 1.75 10.38
CA ILE A 207 14.28 3.09 10.99
C ILE A 207 15.48 3.84 10.41
N ASP A 208 16.52 3.10 10.03
CA ASP A 208 17.76 3.66 9.50
C ASP A 208 17.64 4.17 8.06
N TYR A 209 16.51 3.89 7.38
CA TYR A 209 16.32 4.18 5.96
C TYR A 209 15.06 4.98 5.65
N CYS A 210 14.02 4.86 6.48
CA CYS A 210 12.76 5.55 6.24
C CYS A 210 12.74 6.96 6.85
N GLY A 211 11.68 7.71 6.55
CA GLY A 211 11.32 8.91 7.29
C GLY A 211 10.84 8.59 8.72
N LYS A 212 10.08 9.52 9.30
CA LYS A 212 9.63 9.42 10.69
C LYS A 212 8.77 8.17 10.94
N ILE A 213 9.21 7.30 11.88
CA ILE A 213 8.43 6.19 12.44
C ILE A 213 8.16 6.45 13.92
N PHE A 214 6.95 6.12 14.37
CA PHE A 214 6.62 6.14 15.80
C PHE A 214 7.12 4.88 16.49
N LEU A 215 8.10 5.02 17.37
CA LEU A 215 8.73 3.91 18.12
C LEU A 215 7.94 3.44 19.35
N LYS A 216 6.67 3.85 19.49
CA LYS A 216 5.86 3.55 20.68
C LYS A 216 5.52 2.06 20.81
N ASN A 217 5.44 1.34 19.70
CA ASN A 217 5.04 -0.07 19.67
C ASN A 217 6.14 -0.92 19.04
N ILE A 218 6.85 -1.67 19.90
CA ILE A 218 7.92 -2.60 19.53
C ILE A 218 7.43 -4.02 19.78
N TRP A 219 7.63 -4.89 18.80
CA TRP A 219 7.38 -6.32 18.89
C TRP A 219 8.72 -7.06 18.86
N GLU A 220 8.95 -7.96 19.83
CA GLU A 220 10.16 -8.78 19.87
C GLU A 220 9.81 -10.25 19.58
N GLN A 221 10.50 -10.85 18.61
CA GLN A 221 10.31 -12.24 18.23
C GLN A 221 11.63 -12.86 17.78
N LYS A 222 12.00 -14.01 18.37
CA LYS A 222 13.24 -14.74 18.04
C LYS A 222 14.49 -13.83 18.09
N SER A 223 14.57 -12.99 19.12
CA SER A 223 15.65 -12.01 19.33
C SER A 223 15.77 -10.92 18.25
N LYS A 224 14.78 -10.79 17.36
CA LYS A 224 14.63 -9.66 16.43
C LYS A 224 13.61 -8.68 16.97
N LYS A 225 13.89 -7.39 16.79
CA LYS A 225 12.97 -6.30 17.12
C LYS A 225 12.27 -5.80 15.86
N TYR A 226 10.98 -5.59 15.97
CA TYR A 226 10.14 -5.05 14.93
C TYR A 226 9.43 -3.79 15.43
N VAL A 227 9.34 -2.77 14.58
CA VAL A 227 8.62 -1.55 14.85
C VAL A 227 7.32 -1.51 14.09
N MET A 228 6.26 -1.01 14.73
CA MET A 228 4.96 -0.93 14.11
C MET A 228 4.94 0.15 13.02
N ILE A 229 4.56 -0.23 11.80
CA ILE A 229 4.46 0.67 10.64
C ILE A 229 3.00 0.99 10.26
N CYS A 230 2.05 0.11 10.61
CA CYS A 230 0.63 0.30 10.31
C CYS A 230 -0.25 -0.21 11.47
N HIS A 231 -1.32 0.52 11.79
CA HIS A 231 -2.23 0.27 12.92
C HIS A 231 -3.63 0.88 12.68
N GLU A 232 -4.39 1.19 13.72
CA GLU A 232 -5.83 1.56 13.75
C GLU A 232 -6.27 2.76 12.89
N HIS A 233 -5.39 3.36 12.09
CA HIS A 233 -5.74 4.43 11.15
C HIS A 233 -6.93 4.07 10.25
N LEU A 234 -7.02 2.84 9.73
CA LEU A 234 -8.18 2.42 8.92
C LEU A 234 -9.48 2.36 9.74
N SER A 235 -9.41 2.00 11.02
CA SER A 235 -10.57 2.02 11.91
C SER A 235 -11.02 3.45 12.19
N ASN A 236 -10.07 4.36 12.43
CA ASN A 236 -10.34 5.77 12.71
C ASN A 236 -10.95 6.51 11.52
N THR A 237 -10.63 6.11 10.28
CA THR A 237 -11.18 6.71 9.06
C THR A 237 -12.40 5.97 8.50
N HIS A 238 -12.95 4.99 9.23
CA HIS A 238 -14.04 4.12 8.75
C HIS A 238 -13.71 3.39 7.42
N ALA A 239 -12.42 3.24 7.13
CA ALA A 239 -11.89 2.56 5.97
C ALA A 239 -11.74 1.04 6.19
N TRP A 240 -12.08 0.56 7.39
CA TRP A 240 -12.12 -0.86 7.74
C TRP A 240 -13.55 -1.34 8.02
N ASN A 241 -13.87 -2.54 7.55
CA ASN A 241 -15.09 -3.27 7.91
C ASN A 241 -14.79 -4.78 7.99
N GLU A 242 -15.70 -5.55 8.56
CA GLU A 242 -15.53 -6.99 8.86
C GLU A 242 -15.50 -7.89 7.60
N GLN A 243 -15.98 -7.37 6.47
CA GLN A 243 -15.88 -8.03 5.17
C GLN A 243 -14.51 -7.82 4.52
N LEU A 244 -13.64 -6.99 5.09
CA LEU A 244 -12.27 -6.84 4.62
C LEU A 244 -11.37 -7.95 5.15
N GLY A 245 -10.21 -8.05 4.51
CA GLY A 245 -9.23 -9.10 4.71
C GLY A 245 -7.81 -8.59 4.73
N ILE A 246 -6.85 -9.49 4.90
CA ILE A 246 -5.42 -9.15 4.95
C ILE A 246 -4.97 -8.47 3.65
N ALA A 247 -5.43 -8.97 2.50
CA ALA A 247 -5.11 -8.36 1.21
C ALA A 247 -5.58 -6.89 1.14
N HIS A 248 -6.78 -6.58 1.66
CA HIS A 248 -7.30 -5.22 1.71
C HIS A 248 -6.47 -4.34 2.65
N PHE A 249 -6.08 -4.86 3.82
CA PHE A 249 -5.18 -4.15 4.73
C PHE A 249 -3.84 -3.78 4.04
N PHE A 250 -3.28 -4.69 3.24
CA PHE A 250 -2.07 -4.42 2.47
C PHE A 250 -2.29 -3.34 1.40
N ILE A 251 -3.37 -3.44 0.62
CA ILE A 251 -3.68 -2.47 -0.44
C ILE A 251 -4.00 -1.07 0.12
N ARG A 252 -4.75 -1.02 1.22
CA ARG A 252 -5.27 0.22 1.80
C ARG A 252 -4.27 0.92 2.72
N GLN A 253 -3.41 0.18 3.41
CA GLN A 253 -2.58 0.79 4.44
C GLN A 253 -1.10 0.51 4.25
N VAL A 254 -0.70 -0.77 4.21
CA VAL A 254 0.72 -1.13 4.14
C VAL A 254 1.35 -0.55 2.87
N TRP A 255 0.65 -0.64 1.74
CA TRP A 255 1.09 -0.09 0.47
C TRP A 255 1.27 1.43 0.51
N VAL A 256 0.28 2.16 1.04
CA VAL A 256 0.33 3.63 1.13
C VAL A 256 1.54 4.07 1.97
N TRP A 257 1.74 3.41 3.11
CA TRP A 257 2.89 3.67 3.96
C TRP A 257 4.20 3.31 3.23
N TRP A 258 4.29 2.11 2.66
CA TRP A 258 5.49 1.62 1.99
C TRP A 258 5.90 2.52 0.81
N ALA A 259 4.96 2.83 -0.07
CA ALA A 259 5.17 3.68 -1.24
C ALA A 259 5.63 5.09 -0.86
N ALA A 260 5.06 5.68 0.19
CA ALA A 260 5.52 6.97 0.70
C ALA A 260 6.99 6.97 1.17
N GLN A 261 7.53 5.81 1.55
CA GLN A 261 8.89 5.66 2.05
C GLN A 261 9.90 5.17 0.99
N GLN A 262 9.47 4.52 -0.10
CA GLN A 262 10.38 3.82 -1.03
C GLN A 262 11.53 4.71 -1.54
N ASN A 263 11.25 5.89 -2.10
CA ASN A 263 12.30 6.77 -2.63
C ASN A 263 13.28 7.26 -1.56
N ILE A 264 12.81 7.46 -0.32
CA ILE A 264 13.66 7.85 0.82
C ILE A 264 14.57 6.67 1.18
N ILE A 265 13.99 5.48 1.30
CA ILE A 265 14.70 4.24 1.62
C ILE A 265 15.79 3.94 0.60
N ILE A 266 15.48 4.03 -0.70
CA ILE A 266 16.44 3.80 -1.79
C ILE A 266 17.61 4.79 -1.66
N LYS A 267 17.30 6.08 -1.47
CA LYS A 267 18.32 7.13 -1.31
C LYS A 267 19.23 6.88 -0.10
N GLU A 268 18.66 6.55 1.06
CA GLU A 268 19.45 6.30 2.26
C GLU A 268 20.25 4.99 2.18
N PHE A 269 19.73 3.98 1.48
CA PHE A 269 20.45 2.73 1.23
C PHE A 269 21.74 2.97 0.41
N TYR A 270 21.65 3.75 -0.67
CA TYR A 270 22.80 4.09 -1.52
C TYR A 270 23.79 5.08 -0.91
N LYS A 271 23.42 5.78 0.17
CA LYS A 271 24.40 6.59 0.92
C LYS A 271 25.27 5.76 1.86
N LYS A 272 24.76 4.61 2.28
CA LYS A 272 25.38 3.76 3.30
C LYS A 272 26.24 2.63 2.72
N ASN A 273 26.12 2.37 1.42
CA ASN A 273 26.86 1.36 0.67
C ASN A 273 27.51 2.01 -0.55
#